data_AF-A0A536ZQS1-F1
#
_entry.id   AF-A0A536ZQS1-F1
#
_cell.length_a   1.000
_cell.length_b   1.000
_cell.length_c   1.000
_cell.angle_alpha   90.00
_cell.angle_beta   90.00
_cell.angle_gamma   90.00
#
_symmetry.space_group_name_H-M   'P 1'
#
loop_
_entity.id
_entity.type
_entity.pdbx_description
1 polymer ?
#
loop_
_entity_poly.entity_id
_entity_poly.type
_entity_poly.pdbx_seq_one_letter_code
_entity_poly.pdbx_strand_id
1 'polypeptide(L)'
;MNRTAWLVVVVIVGAATSVAFAQKPIVYPAKGQTSQQKAKDDADCHAWAKKDTGIDPAAASAPAPQQTGSATGGGERARGAARGAVGGAAIGAIAGDAGAGAGIGAVAGTMAGGAKARQKQAAQNQQAQQQQSD
;
A
#
# COMPACT_ATOMS: atom_id res chain seq x y z
N MET A 1 -56.67 -6.95 -31.22
CA MET A 1 -55.72 -7.79 -30.43
C MET A 1 -55.66 -7.23 -29.02
N ASN A 2 -56.08 -8.03 -28.04
CA ASN A 2 -56.37 -7.57 -26.68
C ASN A 2 -55.09 -7.25 -25.89
N ARG A 3 -54.98 -5.99 -25.45
CA ARG A 3 -53.85 -5.44 -24.66
C ARG A 3 -53.56 -6.24 -23.38
N THR A 4 -54.58 -6.91 -22.85
CA THR A 4 -54.47 -7.79 -21.67
C THR A 4 -53.68 -9.06 -21.96
N ALA A 5 -53.76 -9.62 -23.17
CA ALA A 5 -52.97 -10.79 -23.55
C ALA A 5 -51.48 -10.44 -23.66
N TRP A 6 -51.15 -9.22 -24.09
CA TRP A 6 -49.77 -8.75 -24.20
C TRP A 6 -49.13 -8.55 -22.82
N LEU A 7 -49.88 -8.01 -21.85
CA LEU A 7 -49.37 -7.85 -20.48
C LEU A 7 -49.13 -9.19 -19.77
N VAL A 8 -49.99 -10.19 -19.98
CA VAL A 8 -49.79 -11.53 -19.40
C VAL A 8 -48.56 -12.22 -19.99
N VAL A 9 -48.32 -12.08 -21.29
CA VAL A 9 -47.12 -12.64 -21.94
C VAL A 9 -45.83 -11.98 -21.45
N VAL A 10 -45.83 -10.65 -21.25
CA VAL A 10 -44.66 -9.92 -20.73
C VAL A 10 -44.34 -10.31 -19.29
N VAL A 11 -45.35 -10.51 -18.43
CA VAL A 11 -45.15 -10.92 -17.03
C VAL A 11 -44.59 -12.34 -16.93
N ILE A 12 -45.00 -13.26 -17.81
CA ILE A 12 -44.49 -14.64 -17.82
C ILE A 12 -43.05 -14.71 -18.34
N VAL A 13 -42.68 -13.88 -19.32
CA VAL A 13 -41.30 -13.84 -19.87
C VAL A 13 -40.32 -13.13 -18.93
N GLY A 14 -40.78 -12.16 -18.14
CA GLY A 14 -39.96 -11.43 -17.16
C GLY A 14 -39.52 -12.26 -15.95
N ALA A 15 -40.18 -13.38 -15.66
CA ALA A 15 -39.84 -14.24 -14.52
C ALA A 15 -38.68 -15.24 -14.79
N ALA A 16 -38.19 -15.32 -16.04
CA ALA A 16 -37.18 -16.30 -16.45
C ALA A 16 -35.73 -15.77 -16.44
N THR A 17 -35.51 -14.50 -16.14
CA THR A 17 -34.15 -13.95 -15.93
C THR A 17 -33.64 -14.29 -14.53
N SER A 18 -33.59 -15.59 -14.28
CA SER A 18 -32.57 -16.31 -13.51
C SER A 18 -31.75 -15.44 -12.55
N VAL A 19 -32.08 -15.58 -11.28
CA VAL A 19 -31.20 -15.34 -10.14
C VAL A 19 -29.82 -15.89 -10.48
N ALA A 20 -28.86 -15.00 -10.78
CA ALA A 20 -27.46 -15.35 -10.78
C ALA A 20 -27.11 -15.71 -9.33
N PHE A 21 -27.35 -16.98 -8.96
CA PHE A 21 -26.83 -17.52 -7.72
C PHE A 21 -25.33 -17.27 -7.77
N ALA A 22 -24.84 -16.43 -6.87
CA ALA A 22 -23.43 -16.34 -6.54
C ALA A 22 -22.99 -17.76 -6.17
N GLN A 23 -22.50 -18.51 -7.15
CA GLN A 23 -21.85 -19.78 -6.94
C GLN A 23 -20.73 -19.46 -5.96
N LYS A 24 -20.77 -20.09 -4.78
CA LYS A 24 -19.68 -19.98 -3.80
C LYS A 24 -18.36 -20.10 -4.57
N PRO A 25 -17.41 -19.16 -4.42
CA PRO A 25 -16.13 -19.24 -5.10
C PRO A 25 -15.61 -20.67 -4.96
N ILE A 26 -15.40 -21.35 -6.08
CA ILE A 26 -14.78 -22.67 -6.05
C ILE A 26 -13.40 -22.43 -5.45
N VAL A 27 -13.20 -22.88 -4.21
CA VAL A 27 -11.90 -22.83 -3.54
C VAL A 27 -11.00 -23.75 -4.34
N TYR A 28 -10.16 -23.16 -5.18
CA TYR A 28 -9.21 -23.88 -6.00
C TYR A 28 -8.05 -24.39 -5.11
N PRO A 29 -7.62 -25.66 -5.26
CA PRO A 29 -8.06 -26.66 -6.23
C PRO A 29 -9.27 -27.50 -5.77
N ALA A 30 -10.07 -27.97 -6.75
CA ALA A 30 -11.11 -28.97 -6.50
C ALA A 30 -10.50 -30.27 -5.93
N LYS A 31 -11.20 -30.95 -5.02
CA LYS A 31 -10.70 -32.15 -4.33
C LYS A 31 -10.11 -33.16 -5.32
N GLY A 32 -8.81 -33.45 -5.19
CA GLY A 32 -8.10 -34.46 -6.00
C GLY A 32 -7.30 -33.95 -7.19
N GLN A 33 -7.22 -32.63 -7.42
CA GLN A 33 -6.37 -32.08 -8.47
C GLN A 33 -4.87 -32.20 -8.16
N THR A 34 -4.06 -32.54 -9.16
CA THR A 34 -2.59 -32.58 -9.03
C THR A 34 -2.03 -31.16 -8.99
N SER A 35 -0.88 -30.97 -8.35
CA SER A 35 -0.18 -29.67 -8.30
C SER A 35 0.14 -29.10 -9.69
N GLN A 36 0.33 -29.96 -10.67
CA GLN A 36 0.65 -29.57 -12.04
C GLN A 36 -0.58 -29.08 -12.81
N GLN A 37 -1.74 -29.72 -12.62
CA GLN A 37 -3.01 -29.20 -13.11
C GLN A 37 -3.34 -27.87 -12.42
N LYS A 38 -3.02 -27.75 -11.12
CA LYS A 38 -3.15 -26.51 -10.35
C LYS A 38 -2.43 -25.34 -11.02
N ALA A 39 -1.14 -25.50 -11.25
CA ALA A 39 -0.31 -24.47 -11.86
C ALA A 39 -0.77 -24.09 -13.27
N LYS A 40 -1.33 -25.05 -14.01
CA LYS A 40 -1.82 -24.82 -15.36
C LYS A 40 -3.11 -23.99 -15.36
N ASP A 41 -4.12 -24.35 -14.56
CA ASP A 41 -5.35 -23.57 -14.56
C ASP A 41 -5.13 -22.17 -13.94
N ASP A 42 -4.23 -22.04 -12.94
CA ASP A 42 -3.84 -20.73 -12.38
C ASP A 42 -3.23 -19.83 -13.47
N ALA A 43 -2.34 -20.38 -14.31
CA ALA A 43 -1.73 -19.64 -15.42
C ALA A 43 -2.74 -19.26 -16.50
N ASP A 44 -3.65 -20.18 -16.86
CA ASP A 44 -4.68 -19.96 -17.87
C ASP A 44 -5.69 -18.88 -17.39
N CYS A 45 -6.06 -18.92 -16.10
CA CYS A 45 -6.90 -17.90 -15.47
C CYS A 45 -6.21 -16.52 -15.45
N HIS A 46 -4.91 -16.47 -15.13
CA HIS A 46 -4.14 -15.22 -15.13
C HIS A 46 -4.04 -14.60 -16.53
N ALA A 47 -3.80 -15.43 -17.56
CA ALA A 47 -3.74 -15.00 -18.94
C ALA A 47 -5.09 -14.50 -19.45
N TRP A 48 -6.19 -15.17 -19.10
CA TRP A 48 -7.55 -14.72 -19.43
C TRP A 48 -7.89 -13.40 -18.75
N ALA A 49 -7.64 -13.26 -17.44
CA ALA A 49 -7.89 -12.04 -16.69
C ALA A 49 -7.14 -10.83 -17.27
N LYS A 50 -5.86 -11.01 -17.61
CA LYS A 50 -5.05 -9.99 -18.30
C LYS A 50 -5.65 -9.56 -19.63
N LYS A 51 -6.10 -10.53 -20.42
CA LYS A 51 -6.64 -10.28 -21.76
C LYS A 51 -7.98 -9.53 -21.73
N ASP A 52 -8.89 -9.93 -20.84
CA ASP A 52 -10.25 -9.37 -20.81
C ASP A 52 -10.34 -8.05 -20.04
N THR A 53 -9.57 -7.90 -18.96
CA THR A 53 -9.65 -6.69 -18.12
C THR A 53 -8.55 -5.67 -18.42
N GLY A 54 -7.47 -6.08 -19.10
CA GLY A 54 -6.25 -5.28 -19.25
C GLY A 54 -5.47 -5.09 -17.93
N ILE A 55 -5.94 -5.66 -16.82
CA ILE A 55 -5.31 -5.58 -15.51
C ILE A 55 -4.50 -6.86 -15.29
N ASP A 56 -3.21 -6.71 -14.99
CA ASP A 56 -2.37 -7.80 -14.49
C ASP A 56 -2.67 -8.00 -13.00
N PRO A 57 -3.32 -9.10 -12.58
CA PRO A 57 -3.64 -9.35 -11.17
C PRO A 57 -2.40 -9.43 -10.28
N ALA A 58 -1.27 -9.87 -10.83
CA ALA A 58 0.00 -9.91 -10.10
C ALA A 58 0.61 -8.51 -9.93
N ALA A 59 0.37 -7.59 -10.86
CA ALA A 59 0.78 -6.19 -10.72
C ALA A 59 -0.19 -5.38 -9.85
N ALA A 60 -1.48 -5.69 -9.91
CA ALA A 60 -2.51 -5.07 -9.07
C ALA A 60 -2.38 -5.49 -7.60
N SER A 61 -1.88 -6.71 -7.35
CA SER A 61 -1.57 -7.21 -6.00
C SER A 61 -0.18 -6.80 -5.52
N ALA A 62 0.59 -6.06 -6.32
CA ALA A 62 1.89 -5.57 -5.87
C ALA A 62 1.65 -4.57 -4.72
N PRO A 63 2.35 -4.71 -3.58
CA PRO A 63 2.30 -3.73 -2.51
C PRO A 63 2.54 -2.33 -3.10
N ALA A 64 1.80 -1.32 -2.62
CA ALA A 64 2.08 0.06 -3.01
C ALA A 64 3.60 0.30 -2.89
N PRO A 65 4.24 0.96 -3.86
CA PRO A 65 5.67 1.22 -3.80
C PRO A 65 5.97 1.82 -2.43
N GLN A 66 6.74 1.10 -1.61
CA GLN A 66 7.23 1.67 -0.37
C GLN A 66 7.88 2.99 -0.77
N GLN A 67 7.54 4.08 -0.07
CA GLN A 67 8.29 5.31 -0.27
C GLN A 67 9.70 5.00 0.25
N THR A 68 10.56 4.51 -0.62
CA THR A 68 12.00 4.29 -0.41
C THR A 68 12.77 5.57 -0.66
N GLY A 69 12.04 6.65 -0.99
CA GLY A 69 12.54 8.02 -0.95
C GLY A 69 13.37 8.20 0.29
N SER A 70 14.61 8.61 0.07
CA SER A 70 15.64 8.62 1.09
C SER A 70 15.13 9.35 2.35
N ALA A 71 14.97 8.67 3.48
CA ALA A 71 15.13 9.27 4.82
C ALA A 71 16.55 9.85 5.06
N THR A 72 17.27 10.07 3.96
CA THR A 72 18.59 10.66 3.78
C THR A 72 18.49 11.92 2.90
N GLY A 73 17.29 12.45 2.65
CA GLY A 73 17.16 13.83 2.19
C GLY A 73 17.89 14.70 3.21
N GLY A 74 19.01 15.30 2.80
CA GLY A 74 19.93 15.98 3.71
C GLY A 74 19.24 17.02 4.61
N GLY A 75 18.06 17.50 4.23
CA GLY A 75 17.23 18.47 4.94
C GLY A 75 16.98 18.13 6.42
N GLU A 76 16.45 16.95 6.78
CA GLU A 76 16.19 16.65 8.20
C GLU A 76 17.47 16.52 9.02
N ARG A 77 18.54 15.95 8.45
CA ARG A 77 19.83 15.80 9.13
C ARG A 77 20.53 17.15 9.29
N ALA A 78 20.50 17.99 8.27
CA ALA A 78 21.04 19.34 8.28
C ALA A 78 20.26 20.24 9.24
N ARG A 79 18.92 20.16 9.23
CA ARG A 79 18.07 20.87 10.20
C ARG A 79 18.31 20.38 11.62
N GLY A 80 18.50 19.08 11.79
CA GLY A 80 18.90 18.45 13.04
C GLY A 80 20.24 18.99 13.52
N ALA A 81 21.25 19.01 12.64
CA ALA A 81 22.57 19.55 12.91
C ALA A 81 22.52 21.02 13.31
N ALA A 82 21.81 21.86 12.56
CA ALA A 82 21.70 23.29 12.85
C ALA A 82 21.04 23.53 14.21
N ARG A 83 19.92 22.85 14.49
CA ARG A 83 19.23 22.96 15.79
C ARG A 83 20.07 22.44 16.95
N GLY A 84 20.72 21.31 16.73
CA GLY A 84 21.62 20.70 17.70
C GLY A 84 22.82 21.60 17.98
N ALA A 85 23.41 22.22 16.97
CA ALA A 85 24.52 23.16 17.12
C ALA A 85 24.11 24.40 17.92
N VAL A 86 22.94 24.97 17.64
CA VAL A 86 22.42 26.14 18.39
C VAL A 86 22.16 25.78 19.85
N GLY A 87 21.47 24.66 20.11
CA GLY A 87 21.20 24.22 21.48
C GLY A 87 22.46 23.83 22.24
N GLY A 88 23.39 23.14 21.55
CA GLY A 88 24.68 22.74 22.08
C GLY A 88 25.60 23.94 22.36
N ALA A 89 25.57 24.97 21.51
CA ALA A 89 26.30 26.21 21.75
C ALA A 89 25.80 26.94 22.99
N ALA A 90 24.47 26.98 23.21
CA ALA A 90 23.88 27.59 24.39
C ALA A 90 24.30 26.87 25.67
N ILE A 91 24.28 25.53 25.67
CA ILE A 91 24.73 24.71 26.82
C ILE A 91 26.25 24.84 27.01
N GLY A 92 27.01 24.79 25.92
CA GLY A 92 28.47 24.93 25.94
C GLY A 92 28.93 26.29 26.43
N ALA A 93 28.21 27.36 26.09
CA ALA A 93 28.51 28.71 26.59
C ALA A 93 28.38 28.82 28.11
N ILE A 94 27.48 28.04 28.72
CA ILE A 94 27.34 27.95 30.19
C ILE A 94 28.49 27.14 30.78
N ALA A 95 28.94 26.09 30.08
CA ALA A 95 30.03 25.21 30.50
C ALA A 95 31.45 25.73 30.15
N GLY A 96 31.55 26.92 29.55
CA GLY A 96 32.83 27.56 29.21
C GLY A 96 33.36 27.27 27.80
N ASP A 97 32.68 26.47 26.99
CA ASP A 97 33.05 26.19 25.59
C ASP A 97 31.82 26.03 24.69
N ALA A 98 31.39 27.15 24.10
CA ALA A 98 30.31 27.17 23.13
C ALA A 98 30.64 26.41 21.84
N GLY A 99 31.91 26.36 21.43
CA GLY A 99 32.34 25.71 20.20
C GLY A 99 32.28 24.18 20.30
N ALA A 100 32.81 23.62 21.38
CA ALA A 100 32.69 22.20 21.67
C ALA A 100 31.22 21.80 21.87
N GLY A 101 30.44 22.61 22.60
CA GLY A 101 29.01 22.39 22.76
C GLY A 101 28.25 22.39 21.42
N ALA A 102 28.56 23.34 20.52
CA ALA A 102 27.97 23.40 19.19
C ALA A 102 28.31 22.18 18.34
N GLY A 103 29.58 21.73 18.37
CA GLY A 103 30.02 20.55 17.63
C GLY A 103 29.31 19.26 18.10
N ILE A 104 29.29 19.02 19.41
CA ILE A 104 28.60 17.86 20.02
C ILE A 104 27.10 17.91 19.70
N GLY A 105 26.50 19.09 19.88
CA GLY A 105 25.10 19.32 19.57
C GLY A 105 24.77 19.06 18.10
N ALA A 106 25.62 19.50 17.16
CA ALA A 106 25.43 19.27 15.74
C ALA A 106 25.39 17.78 15.40
N VAL A 107 26.35 17.00 15.89
CA VAL A 107 26.42 15.55 15.65
C VAL A 107 25.20 14.86 16.24
N ALA A 108 24.87 15.13 17.51
CA ALA A 108 23.68 14.57 18.15
C ALA A 108 22.39 14.94 17.39
N GLY A 109 22.32 16.18 16.91
CA GLY A 109 21.23 16.70 16.09
C GLY A 109 21.10 15.99 14.74
N THR A 110 22.20 15.68 14.05
CA THR A 110 22.16 14.90 12.79
C THR A 110 21.57 13.51 13.00
N MET A 111 21.97 12.83 14.08
CA MET A 111 21.51 11.49 14.41
C MET A 111 20.02 11.49 14.76
N ALA A 112 19.59 12.41 15.61
CA ALA A 112 18.18 12.58 15.98
C ALA A 112 17.31 12.96 14.76
N GLY A 113 17.80 13.85 13.89
CA GLY A 113 17.14 14.21 12.64
C GLY A 113 16.97 13.01 11.70
N GLY A 114 18.01 12.19 11.55
CA GLY A 114 17.96 10.96 10.76
C GLY A 114 17.01 9.91 11.33
N ALA A 115 16.98 9.74 12.65
CA ALA A 115 16.04 8.83 13.32
C ALA A 115 14.59 9.26 13.09
N LYS A 116 14.31 10.56 13.23
CA LYS A 116 12.97 11.12 13.00
C LYS A 116 12.51 11.00 11.55
N ALA A 117 13.41 11.19 10.59
CA ALA A 117 13.11 10.98 9.16
C ALA A 117 12.68 9.53 8.90
N ARG A 118 13.40 8.55 9.46
CA ARG A 118 13.04 7.13 9.36
C ARG A 118 11.69 6.82 10.00
N GLN A 119 11.41 7.38 11.18
CA GLN A 119 10.13 7.19 11.84
C GLN A 119 8.95 7.72 11.00
N LYS A 120 9.10 8.91 10.41
CA LYS A 120 8.07 9.47 9.52
C LYS A 120 7.82 8.60 8.30
N GLN A 121 8.89 8.14 7.66
CA GLN A 121 8.81 7.24 6.50
C GLN A 121 8.13 5.91 6.88
N ALA A 122 8.45 5.34 8.04
CA ALA A 122 7.80 4.12 8.53
C ALA A 122 6.29 4.33 8.78
N ALA A 123 5.91 5.46 9.40
CA ALA A 123 4.51 5.79 9.64
C ALA A 123 3.73 6.01 8.32
N GLN A 124 4.33 6.68 7.34
CA GLN A 124 3.73 6.85 6.00
C GLN A 124 3.52 5.51 5.29
N ASN A 125 4.51 4.61 5.35
CA ASN A 125 4.39 3.28 4.76
C ASN A 125 3.31 2.43 5.45
N GLN A 126 3.12 2.57 6.77
CA GLN A 126 2.03 1.91 7.50
C GLN A 126 0.65 2.43 7.08
N GLN A 127 0.50 3.74 6.91
CA GLN A 127 -0.75 4.34 6.44
C GLN A 127 -1.09 3.91 5.01
N ALA A 128 -0.09 3.82 4.13
CA ALA A 128 -0.27 3.32 2.76
C ALA A 128 -0.73 1.85 2.72
N GLN A 129 -0.22 1.01 3.63
CA GLN A 129 -0.67 -0.39 3.74
C GLN A 129 -2.10 -0.52 4.27
N GLN A 130 -2.50 0.31 5.23
CA GLN A 130 -3.86 0.31 5.76
C GLN A 130 -4.91 0.68 4.71
N GLN A 131 -4.62 1.66 3.85
CA GLN A 131 -5.53 2.07 2.76
C GLN A 131 -5.71 1.01 1.67
N GLN A 132 -4.82 0.01 1.58
CA GLN A 132 -4.96 -1.12 0.65
C GLN A 132 -5.72 -2.30 1.25
N SER A 133 -6.04 -2.26 2.55
CA SER A 133 -6.67 -3.36 3.28
C SER A 133 -8.19 -3.19 3.45
N ASP A 134 -8.74 -2.04 3.05
CA ASP A 134 -10.18 -1.70 3.00
C ASP A 134 -10.68 -1.73 1.54
#